data_AF-A0A800JZB1-F1
#
_entry.id   AF-A0A800JZB1-F1
#
_cell.length_a   1.000
_cell.length_b   1.000
_cell.length_c   1.000
_cell.angle_alpha   90.00
_cell.angle_beta   90.00
_cell.angle_gamma   90.00
#
_symmetry.space_group_name_H-M   'P 1'
#
loop_
_entity.id
_entity.type
_entity.pdbx_description
1 polymer ?
#
loop_
_entity_poly.entity_id
_entity_poly.type
_entity_poly.pdbx_seq_one_letter_code
_entity_poly.pdbx_strand_id
1 'polypeptide(L)'
;MQPNGPVEPDLVTIPAGDFLMGSETGAGNEKPVHRVWVDAFAIARYPVIRRDYEAFLEATGYPPTKFWGDPRFQLPNQPVVGPSWFDAVAYCEWLSGQTRKHYRLPTEAEREKAARGGLEECDCRRKPNGNSRPEGQKVARIRGATSHRKTCAE
;
A
#
# COMPACT_ATOMS: atom_id res chain seq x y z
N MET A 1 -2.52 -30.67 -10.45
CA MET A 1 -2.50 -29.19 -10.52
C MET A 1 -3.34 -28.69 -9.35
N GLN A 2 -2.70 -28.13 -8.32
CA GLN A 2 -3.49 -27.49 -7.26
C GLN A 2 -4.08 -26.18 -7.81
N PRO A 3 -5.31 -25.82 -7.45
CA PRO A 3 -5.86 -24.53 -7.87
C PRO A 3 -4.97 -23.43 -7.29
N ASN A 4 -4.54 -22.52 -8.15
CA ASN A 4 -3.80 -21.31 -7.80
C ASN A 4 -4.71 -20.42 -6.93
N GLY A 5 -4.82 -20.71 -5.64
CA GLY A 5 -5.45 -19.81 -4.69
C GLY A 5 -4.74 -18.45 -4.71
N PRO A 6 -5.42 -17.36 -4.33
CA PRO A 6 -4.79 -16.05 -4.28
C PRO A 6 -3.54 -16.11 -3.41
N VAL A 7 -2.40 -15.72 -4.01
CA VAL A 7 -1.16 -15.53 -3.28
C VAL A 7 -1.40 -14.37 -2.31
N GLU A 8 -1.28 -14.64 -1.01
CA GLU A 8 -1.41 -13.59 -0.02
C GLU A 8 -0.36 -12.50 -0.28
N PRO A 9 -0.74 -11.21 -0.33
CA PRO A 9 0.21 -10.14 -0.59
C PRO A 9 1.27 -10.04 0.51
N ASP A 10 2.50 -9.67 0.14
CA ASP A 10 3.56 -9.32 1.09
C ASP A 10 3.20 -8.00 1.78
N LEU A 11 2.71 -8.08 3.01
CA LEU A 11 2.29 -6.94 3.82
C LEU A 11 3.43 -6.42 4.70
N VAL A 12 3.54 -5.10 4.78
CA VAL A 12 4.47 -4.39 5.67
C VAL A 12 3.65 -3.65 6.74
N THR A 13 4.04 -3.81 8.01
CA THR A 13 3.41 -3.10 9.13
C THR A 13 3.94 -1.67 9.26
N ILE A 14 3.04 -0.70 9.32
CA ILE A 14 3.32 0.69 9.61
C ILE A 14 2.87 0.98 11.05
N PRO A 15 3.76 1.49 11.93
CA PRO A 15 3.43 1.72 13.32
C PRO A 15 2.43 2.88 13.50
N ALA A 16 1.64 2.81 14.57
CA ALA A 16 0.77 3.91 14.99
C ALA A 16 1.60 5.15 15.34
N GLY A 17 1.01 6.33 15.16
CA GLY A 17 1.65 7.59 15.56
C GLY A 17 1.24 8.78 14.71
N ASP A 18 1.64 9.96 15.18
CA ASP A 18 1.53 11.21 14.45
C ASP A 18 2.52 11.28 13.28
N PHE A 19 2.12 11.99 12.22
CA PHE A 19 3.02 12.47 11.19
C PHE A 19 2.54 13.81 10.62
N LEU A 20 3.43 14.51 9.91
CA LEU A 20 3.08 15.71 9.16
C LEU A 20 2.61 15.31 7.75
N MET A 21 1.34 15.59 7.45
CA MET A 21 0.71 15.35 6.15
C MET A 21 0.72 16.63 5.31
N GLY A 22 0.96 16.50 4.01
CA GLY A 22 1.01 17.63 3.07
C GLY A 22 2.43 18.17 2.80
N SER A 23 2.52 19.24 2.02
CA SER A 23 3.78 19.86 1.60
C SER A 23 3.68 21.38 1.43
N GLU A 24 4.55 22.13 2.11
CA GLU A 24 4.64 23.60 1.97
C GLU A 24 5.15 24.04 0.60
N THR A 25 5.90 23.18 -0.10
CA THR A 25 6.41 23.42 -1.47
C THR A 25 5.57 22.74 -2.55
N GLY A 26 4.50 22.05 -2.14
CA GLY A 26 3.57 21.31 -2.97
C GLY A 26 2.53 22.17 -3.68
N ALA A 27 1.64 21.50 -4.41
CA ALA A 27 0.47 22.13 -5.04
C ALA A 27 -0.52 22.66 -3.99
N GLY A 28 -1.47 23.50 -4.41
CA GLY A 28 -2.42 24.14 -3.49
C GLY A 28 -3.27 23.15 -2.69
N ASN A 29 -3.58 21.99 -3.24
CA ASN A 29 -4.32 20.91 -2.59
C ASN A 29 -3.45 20.04 -1.67
N GLU A 30 -2.14 20.29 -1.59
CA GLU A 30 -1.22 19.62 -0.67
C GLU A 30 -0.93 20.46 0.58
N LYS A 31 -1.57 21.64 0.70
CA LYS A 31 -1.41 22.60 1.80
C LYS A 31 -2.70 22.76 2.61
N PRO A 32 -2.61 23.18 3.88
CA PRO A 32 -1.38 23.38 4.66
C PRO A 32 -0.81 22.06 5.18
N VAL A 33 0.48 22.06 5.56
CA VAL A 33 1.02 20.95 6.35
C VAL A 33 0.30 20.90 7.70
N HIS A 34 -0.20 19.74 8.08
CA HIS A 34 -0.91 19.54 9.33
C HIS A 34 -0.57 18.19 9.96
N ARG A 35 -0.70 18.09 11.29
CA ARG A 35 -0.42 16.86 12.03
C ARG A 35 -1.63 15.93 11.98
N VAL A 36 -1.39 14.66 11.63
CA VAL A 36 -2.42 13.62 11.55
C VAL A 36 -1.97 12.40 12.34
N TRP A 37 -2.83 11.90 13.24
CA TRP A 37 -2.66 10.60 13.89
C TRP A 37 -3.17 9.48 12.97
N VAL A 38 -2.38 8.42 12.81
CA VAL A 38 -2.80 7.20 12.09
C VAL A 38 -2.45 6.00 12.96
N ASP A 39 -3.42 5.12 13.18
CA ASP A 39 -3.25 3.87 13.90
C ASP A 39 -2.27 2.91 13.19
N ALA A 40 -1.89 1.83 13.86
CA ALA A 40 -1.04 0.82 13.23
C ALA A 40 -1.86 0.07 12.17
N PHE A 41 -1.31 -0.07 10.97
CA PHE A 41 -1.93 -0.81 9.88
C PHE A 41 -0.88 -1.57 9.08
N ALA A 42 -1.33 -2.49 8.23
CA ALA A 42 -0.48 -3.17 7.29
C ALA A 42 -0.87 -2.78 5.86
N ILE A 43 0.11 -2.61 4.99
CA ILE A 43 -0.10 -2.27 3.57
C ILE A 43 0.76 -3.17 2.69
N ALA A 44 0.26 -3.52 1.50
CA ALA A 44 1.02 -4.29 0.54
C ALA A 44 2.31 -3.55 0.15
N ARG A 45 3.44 -4.28 0.16
CA ARG A 45 4.75 -3.73 -0.23
C ARG A 45 4.76 -3.27 -1.69
N TYR A 46 3.99 -3.96 -2.53
CA TYR A 46 3.93 -3.72 -3.97
C TYR A 46 2.48 -3.47 -4.41
N PRO A 47 2.27 -2.74 -5.51
CA PRO A 47 0.98 -2.71 -6.18
C PRO A 47 0.49 -4.11 -6.55
N VAL A 48 -0.83 -4.27 -6.66
CA VAL A 48 -1.44 -5.51 -7.15
C VAL A 48 -0.93 -5.81 -8.56
N ILE A 49 -0.35 -6.99 -8.76
CA ILE A 49 0.21 -7.41 -10.03
C ILE A 49 -0.83 -8.12 -10.90
N ARG A 50 -0.57 -8.17 -12.22
CA ARG A 50 -1.48 -8.77 -13.22
C ARG A 50 -1.87 -10.20 -12.86
N ARG A 51 -0.91 -11.04 -12.49
CA ARG A 51 -1.14 -12.46 -12.15
C ARG A 51 -2.17 -12.62 -11.02
N ASP A 52 -2.07 -11.81 -9.98
CA ASP A 52 -2.93 -11.97 -8.80
C ASP A 52 -4.34 -11.42 -9.07
N TYR A 53 -4.45 -10.40 -9.93
CA TYR A 53 -5.73 -9.90 -10.42
C TYR A 53 -6.38 -10.85 -11.43
N GLU A 54 -5.59 -11.57 -12.23
CA GLU A 54 -6.09 -12.60 -13.15
C GLU A 54 -6.79 -13.73 -12.38
N ALA A 55 -6.22 -14.17 -11.25
CA ALA A 55 -6.88 -15.11 -10.34
C ALA A 55 -8.23 -14.59 -9.80
N PHE A 56 -8.33 -13.28 -9.55
CA PHE A 56 -9.61 -12.64 -9.18
C PHE A 56 -10.63 -12.73 -10.31
N LEU A 57 -10.24 -12.40 -11.55
CA LEU A 57 -11.14 -12.46 -12.71
C LEU A 57 -11.60 -13.89 -12.99
N GLU A 58 -10.69 -14.87 -12.92
CA GLU A 58 -11.00 -16.29 -13.11
C GLU A 58 -11.95 -16.82 -12.03
N ALA A 59 -11.75 -16.44 -10.77
CA ALA A 59 -12.56 -16.93 -9.66
C ALA A 59 -13.96 -16.31 -9.58
N THR A 60 -14.12 -15.07 -10.06
CA THR A 60 -15.36 -14.29 -9.88
C THR A 60 -16.14 -14.05 -11.17
N GLY A 61 -15.50 -14.20 -12.33
CA GLY A 61 -16.06 -13.78 -13.62
C GLY A 61 -16.18 -12.26 -13.75
N TYR A 62 -15.52 -11.48 -12.90
CA TYR A 62 -15.56 -10.01 -12.93
C TYR A 62 -14.98 -9.47 -14.25
N PRO A 63 -15.49 -8.36 -14.81
CA PRO A 63 -14.99 -7.83 -16.06
C PRO A 63 -13.53 -7.35 -15.97
N PRO A 64 -12.72 -7.58 -17.01
CA PRO A 64 -11.35 -7.10 -17.04
C PRO A 64 -11.29 -5.56 -17.08
N THR A 65 -10.16 -5.01 -16.63
CA THR A 65 -9.93 -3.55 -16.66
C THR A 65 -9.82 -3.01 -18.09
N LYS A 66 -9.97 -1.69 -18.25
CA LYS A 66 -9.94 -1.01 -19.55
C LYS A 66 -8.72 -1.36 -20.43
N PHE A 67 -7.56 -1.62 -19.82
CA PHE A 67 -6.30 -1.86 -20.52
C PHE A 67 -5.83 -3.32 -20.48
N TRP A 68 -6.70 -4.26 -20.08
CA TRP A 68 -6.31 -5.66 -19.89
C TRP A 68 -5.72 -6.36 -21.12
N GLY A 69 -6.23 -6.00 -22.30
CA GLY A 69 -5.77 -6.52 -23.60
C GLY A 69 -4.62 -5.75 -24.24
N ASP A 70 -4.18 -4.64 -23.66
CA ASP A 70 -3.11 -3.81 -24.23
C ASP A 70 -1.75 -4.52 -24.13
N PRO A 71 -1.03 -4.75 -25.25
CA PRO A 71 0.26 -5.45 -25.25
C PRO A 71 1.33 -4.85 -24.32
N ARG A 72 1.23 -3.55 -24.00
CA ARG A 72 2.16 -2.87 -23.08
C ARG A 72 2.00 -3.32 -21.63
N PHE A 73 0.86 -3.92 -21.30
CA PHE A 73 0.49 -4.32 -19.95
C PHE A 73 0.04 -5.79 -19.92
N GLN A 74 0.84 -6.70 -20.47
CA GLN A 74 0.58 -8.16 -20.43
C GLN A 74 1.51 -8.99 -19.54
N LEU A 75 2.58 -8.43 -18.98
CA LEU A 75 3.51 -9.20 -18.15
C LEU A 75 2.90 -9.60 -16.79
N PRO A 76 3.04 -10.86 -16.32
CA PRO A 76 2.42 -11.33 -15.08
C PRO A 76 2.82 -10.56 -13.81
N ASN A 77 4.08 -10.13 -13.72
CA ASN A 77 4.65 -9.48 -12.54
C ASN A 77 4.61 -7.94 -12.60
N GLN A 78 3.92 -7.37 -13.58
CA GLN A 78 3.75 -5.91 -13.64
C GLN A 78 2.50 -5.50 -12.85
N PRO A 79 2.40 -4.24 -12.41
CA PRO A 79 1.18 -3.70 -11.80
C PRO A 79 -0.03 -3.79 -12.74
N VAL A 80 -1.19 -4.10 -12.19
CA VAL A 80 -2.47 -3.91 -12.89
C VAL A 80 -2.69 -2.43 -13.17
N VAL A 81 -3.17 -2.14 -14.37
CA VAL A 81 -3.45 -0.78 -14.83
C VAL A 81 -4.89 -0.63 -15.29
N GLY A 82 -5.42 0.59 -15.12
CA GLY A 82 -6.80 0.93 -15.44
C GLY A 82 -7.91 0.30 -14.60
N PRO A 83 -7.69 -0.22 -13.36
CA PRO A 83 -8.83 -0.54 -12.50
C PRO A 83 -9.52 0.78 -12.10
N SER A 84 -10.85 0.76 -12.07
CA SER A 84 -11.62 1.82 -11.42
C SER A 84 -11.51 1.69 -9.89
N TRP A 85 -11.98 2.70 -9.17
CA TRP A 85 -12.07 2.62 -7.71
C TRP A 85 -12.96 1.45 -7.27
N PHE A 86 -14.08 1.22 -7.96
CA PHE A 86 -15.00 0.12 -7.67
C PHE A 86 -14.35 -1.25 -7.90
N ASP A 87 -13.54 -1.39 -8.96
CA ASP A 87 -12.82 -2.64 -9.24
C ASP A 87 -11.81 -2.96 -8.14
N ALA A 88 -11.12 -1.92 -7.64
CA ALA A 88 -10.16 -2.07 -6.57
C ALA A 88 -10.84 -2.46 -5.24
N VAL A 89 -12.02 -1.93 -4.95
CA VAL A 89 -12.83 -2.33 -3.79
C VAL A 89 -13.30 -3.79 -3.93
N ALA A 90 -13.84 -4.17 -5.09
CA ALA A 90 -14.29 -5.54 -5.34
C ALA A 90 -13.15 -6.57 -5.19
N TYR A 91 -11.94 -6.21 -5.65
CA TYR A 91 -10.74 -7.04 -5.44
C TYR A 91 -10.41 -7.20 -3.95
N CYS A 92 -10.45 -6.13 -3.17
CA CYS A 92 -10.22 -6.20 -1.72
C CYS A 92 -11.26 -7.06 -1.00
N GLU A 93 -12.53 -6.94 -1.35
CA GLU A 93 -13.62 -7.74 -0.78
C GLU A 93 -13.44 -9.22 -1.10
N TRP A 94 -13.14 -9.54 -2.36
CA TRP A 94 -12.86 -10.91 -2.78
C TRP A 94 -11.65 -11.49 -2.03
N LEU A 95 -10.54 -10.76 -1.98
CA LEU A 95 -9.33 -11.19 -1.29
C LEU A 95 -9.60 -11.44 0.20
N SER A 96 -10.46 -10.63 0.80
CA SER A 96 -10.90 -10.79 2.19
C SER A 96 -11.67 -12.08 2.40
N GLY A 97 -12.58 -12.42 1.49
CA GLY A 97 -13.31 -13.68 1.51
C GLY A 97 -12.40 -14.91 1.37
N GLN A 98 -11.36 -14.82 0.54
CA GLN A 98 -10.45 -15.95 0.28
C GLN A 98 -9.48 -16.22 1.44
N THR A 99 -8.95 -15.17 2.05
CA THR A 99 -7.91 -15.27 3.09
C THR A 99 -8.47 -15.27 4.52
N ARG A 100 -9.76 -14.91 4.69
CA ARG A 100 -10.40 -14.62 5.98
C ARG A 100 -9.69 -13.51 6.78
N LYS A 101 -8.98 -12.62 6.09
CA LYS A 101 -8.38 -11.39 6.64
C LYS A 101 -9.09 -10.19 6.04
N HIS A 102 -9.15 -9.09 6.75
CA HIS A 102 -9.83 -7.88 6.25
C HIS A 102 -8.86 -7.04 5.40
N TYR A 103 -9.11 -6.95 4.10
CA TYR A 103 -8.39 -6.09 3.15
C TYR A 103 -9.28 -4.93 2.71
N ARG A 104 -8.67 -3.74 2.59
CA ARG A 104 -9.32 -2.54 2.09
C ARG A 104 -8.32 -1.62 1.39
N LEU A 105 -8.83 -0.61 0.71
CA LEU A 105 -8.00 0.48 0.22
C LEU A 105 -7.46 1.34 1.38
N PRO A 106 -6.20 1.81 1.30
CA PRO A 106 -5.67 2.76 2.26
C PRO A 106 -6.37 4.12 2.10
N THR A 107 -6.54 4.82 3.22
CA THR A 107 -6.90 6.25 3.22
C THR A 107 -5.73 7.08 2.67
N GLU A 108 -5.99 8.33 2.31
CA GLU A 108 -4.93 9.24 1.82
C GLU A 108 -3.82 9.42 2.86
N ALA A 109 -4.20 9.60 4.13
CA ALA A 109 -3.25 9.75 5.24
C ALA A 109 -2.41 8.48 5.46
N GLU A 110 -3.02 7.30 5.41
CA GLU A 110 -2.30 6.02 5.50
C GLU A 110 -1.32 5.84 4.33
N ARG A 111 -1.77 6.13 3.10
CA ARG A 111 -0.92 6.08 1.91
C ARG A 111 0.29 7.00 2.04
N GLU A 112 0.07 8.25 2.48
CA GLU A 112 1.15 9.22 2.61
C GLU A 112 2.14 8.83 3.72
N LYS A 113 1.62 8.43 4.89
CA LYS A 113 2.46 7.95 6.00
C LYS A 113 3.33 6.75 5.59
N ALA A 114 2.76 5.80 4.86
CA ALA A 114 3.49 4.66 4.32
C ALA A 114 4.57 5.09 3.31
N ALA A 115 4.24 6.02 2.40
CA ALA A 115 5.16 6.53 1.39
C ALA A 115 6.33 7.34 1.98
N ARG A 116 6.11 8.03 3.11
CA ARG A 116 7.16 8.79 3.82
C ARG A 116 8.20 7.91 4.51
N GLY A 117 7.89 6.66 4.83
CA GLY A 117 8.84 5.71 5.41
C GLY A 117 9.39 6.11 6.79
N GLY A 118 8.61 6.86 7.59
CA GLY A 118 9.00 7.27 8.94
C GLY A 118 9.85 8.55 9.02
N LEU A 119 9.94 9.31 7.93
CA LEU A 119 10.61 10.61 7.91
C LEU A 119 9.58 11.73 8.14
N GLU A 120 9.81 12.58 9.14
CA GLU A 120 8.90 13.68 9.52
C GLU A 120 8.90 14.84 8.52
N GLU A 121 10.00 15.04 7.80
CA GLU A 121 10.15 16.07 6.76
C GLU A 121 10.59 15.43 5.43
N CYS A 122 9.65 14.78 4.74
CA CYS A 122 9.83 14.46 3.33
C CYS A 122 9.49 15.68 2.48
N ASP A 123 10.42 16.63 2.34
CA ASP A 123 10.43 17.44 1.12
C ASP A 123 10.70 16.48 -0.04
N CYS A 124 9.69 16.20 -0.86
CA CYS A 124 9.79 15.26 -1.98
C CYS A 124 10.88 15.63 -3.00
N ARG A 125 11.47 16.84 -2.92
CA ARG A 125 12.63 17.27 -3.71
C ARG A 125 13.98 17.10 -3.00
N ARG A 126 14.02 16.98 -1.67
CA ARG A 126 15.26 16.90 -0.92
C ARG A 126 15.67 15.44 -0.75
N LYS A 127 16.32 14.89 -1.78
CA LYS A 127 17.21 13.73 -1.58
C LYS A 127 18.19 14.09 -0.44
N PRO A 128 18.46 13.23 0.55
CA PRO A 128 19.53 13.47 1.49
C PRO A 128 20.84 13.35 0.72
N ASN A 129 21.30 14.49 0.22
CA ASN A 129 22.53 14.72 -0.52
C ASN A 129 22.57 14.09 -1.92
N GLY A 130 23.24 14.80 -2.83
CA GLY A 130 23.18 14.55 -4.27
C GLY A 130 23.54 13.11 -4.66
N ASN A 131 22.68 12.55 -5.51
CA ASN A 131 22.98 11.51 -6.49
C ASN A 131 23.86 10.31 -6.07
N SER A 132 23.56 9.67 -4.93
CA SER A 132 24.07 8.31 -4.66
C SER A 132 23.04 7.44 -3.94
N ARG A 133 22.89 6.19 -4.40
CA ARG A 133 22.10 5.15 -3.72
C ARG A 133 22.72 4.93 -2.34
N PRO A 134 21.95 4.97 -1.23
CA PRO A 134 22.51 4.66 0.07
C PRO A 134 22.86 3.18 0.09
N GLU A 135 24.16 2.88 0.01
CA GLU A 135 24.69 1.59 0.44
C GLU A 135 24.56 1.50 1.96
N GLY A 136 23.86 0.48 2.43
CA GLY A 136 23.98 -0.01 3.80
C GLY A 136 23.67 1.00 4.91
N GLN A 137 22.47 1.61 4.92
CA GLN A 137 22.01 2.30 6.13
C GLN A 137 21.21 1.33 7.01
N LYS A 138 21.83 1.01 8.15
CA LYS A 138 21.35 0.08 9.18
C LYS A 138 19.88 0.33 9.51
N VAL A 139 19.05 -0.67 9.20
CA VAL A 139 17.70 -0.84 9.73
C VAL A 139 17.71 -0.49 11.22
N ALA A 140 16.88 0.48 11.60
CA ALA A 140 16.58 0.74 13.00
C ALA A 140 16.05 -0.57 13.60
N ARG A 141 16.86 -1.23 14.42
CA ARG A 141 16.40 -2.33 15.26
C ARG A 141 15.34 -1.73 16.18
N ILE A 142 14.08 -2.10 15.93
CA ILE A 142 12.99 -1.92 16.88
C ILE A 142 13.39 -2.74 18.12
N ARG A 143 14.04 -2.09 19.10
CA ARG A 143 14.18 -2.64 20.44
C ARG A 143 12.81 -2.56 21.08
N GLY A 144 12.35 -3.70 21.60
CA GLY A 144 11.02 -3.88 22.15
C GLY A 144 10.61 -2.76 23.10
N ALA A 145 9.44 -2.20 22.84
CA ALA A 145 8.68 -1.49 23.85
C ALA A 145 7.56 -2.43 24.32
N THR A 146 7.74 -2.91 25.54
CA THR A 146 6.83 -3.76 26.28
C THR A 146 5.51 -3.04 26.53
N SER A 147 4.41 -3.76 26.26
CA SER A 147 3.09 -3.67 26.90
C SER A 147 2.52 -2.29 27.20
N HIS A 148 1.45 -1.91 26.49
CA HIS A 148 0.17 -1.57 27.10
C HIS A 148 -0.96 -2.15 26.23
N ARG A 149 -1.71 -3.11 26.79
CA ARG A 149 -2.93 -3.68 26.20
C ARG A 149 -3.91 -2.56 25.85
N LYS A 150 -4.40 -2.54 24.60
CA LYS A 150 -5.81 -2.38 24.26
C LYS A 150 -6.08 -3.12 22.94
N THR A 151 -6.40 -4.40 23.06
CA THR A 151 -7.22 -5.11 22.07
C THR A 151 -8.56 -4.40 21.96
N CYS A 152 -8.91 -3.91 20.78
CA CYS A 152 -10.30 -3.76 20.37
C CYS A 152 -10.42 -4.44 19.00
N ALA A 153 -11.00 -5.64 19.03
CA ALA A 153 -11.57 -6.33 17.89
C ALA A 153 -13.02 -6.63 18.28
N GLU A 154 -13.95 -6.19 17.45
CA GLU A 154 -15.20 -6.89 17.15
C GLU A 154 -15.26 -7.07 15.63
#